data_AF-A0A1M5WXI9-F1
#
_entry.id   AF-A0A1M5WXI9-F1
#
_cell.length_a   1.000
_cell.length_b   1.000
_cell.length_c   1.000
_cell.angle_alpha   90.00
_cell.angle_beta   90.00
_cell.angle_gamma   90.00
#
_symmetry.space_group_name_H-M   'P 1'
#
loop_
_entity.id
_entity.type
_entity.pdbx_description
1 polymer ?
#
loop_
_entity_poly.entity_id
_entity_poly.type
_entity_poly.pdbx_seq_one_letter_code
_entity_poly.pdbx_strand_id
1 'polypeptide(L)'
;MDELSTFCNELKGIMGNSTELSIEKARKIVQSLNEFLYARYPDIGTTNVLDAAYDYISDFHKYWERHYKEILNVRIDDSNCEKVADALHLVFQKTNGHAFSQVWDTCGLRPEDVCRVRLFTANQDFRGSRAFSELAEIFRDDDTIFDEDKIIRDPAGFINDLGLSDLSQNDKRETYALKIAEFVKARNVSPYELISCFNNNVYDLRNALINCVSSGYGNKKADMFVRDMVVLNIWTNVVGFEKIDVASDVNTIKVALKTGVLKTSIPLVSSFLDIFCYQYGYMDEMNAKAWRRVWEIWNEKFPTECVQSPCLMDYFVYEVIGKQFCKESLAVYKCDTYDHSFKWHSARISTCRICHKEGRKGFTATCIKKVMPCCDPDGAIAILQSKYVLKLPQNEKMEECPFKNVCDSNNARNLQPPKSISILGQTGWTTAYSNKGCGGGGLMA
;
A
#
# COMPACT_ATOMS: atom_id res chain seq x y z
N MET A 1 -23.59 0.05 22.02
CA MET A 1 -23.09 1.19 22.81
C MET A 1 -22.75 0.79 24.24
N ASP A 2 -23.00 -0.46 24.64
CA ASP A 2 -23.21 -0.79 26.04
C ASP A 2 -21.90 -1.09 26.77
N GLU A 3 -20.92 -1.70 26.10
CA GLU A 3 -19.62 -2.01 26.69
C GLU A 3 -18.83 -0.74 27.04
N LEU A 4 -18.64 0.18 26.08
CA LEU A 4 -17.92 1.43 26.33
C LEU A 4 -18.67 2.33 27.32
N SER A 5 -20.01 2.34 27.28
CA SER A 5 -20.81 3.12 28.23
C SER A 5 -20.68 2.56 29.65
N THR A 6 -20.69 1.24 29.81
CA THR A 6 -20.48 0.55 31.08
C THR A 6 -19.11 0.88 31.64
N PHE A 7 -18.05 0.75 30.83
CA PHE A 7 -16.69 1.14 31.20
C PHE A 7 -16.60 2.61 31.63
N CYS A 8 -17.19 3.53 30.87
CA CYS A 8 -17.22 4.95 31.23
C CYS A 8 -17.94 5.22 32.56
N ASN A 9 -19.04 4.51 32.83
CA ASN A 9 -19.80 4.65 34.06
C ASN A 9 -19.03 4.09 35.27
N GLU A 10 -18.30 2.99 35.09
CA GLU A 10 -17.40 2.44 36.11
C GLU A 10 -16.31 3.45 36.48
N LEU A 11 -15.63 4.04 35.48
CA LEU A 11 -14.61 5.07 35.72
C LEU A 11 -15.17 6.29 36.47
N LYS A 12 -16.37 6.75 36.08
CA LYS A 12 -17.08 7.83 36.79
C LYS A 12 -17.37 7.43 38.24
N GLY A 13 -17.78 6.20 38.49
CA GLY A 13 -18.02 5.66 39.83
C GLY A 13 -16.76 5.65 40.69
N ILE A 14 -15.61 5.27 40.12
CA ILE A 14 -14.31 5.26 40.83
C ILE A 14 -13.88 6.68 41.19
N MET A 15 -14.06 7.64 40.27
CA MET A 15 -13.72 9.04 40.52
C MET A 15 -14.65 9.70 41.55
N GLY A 16 -15.96 9.44 41.44
CA GLY A 16 -16.99 10.17 42.18
C GLY A 16 -16.95 11.68 41.86
N ASN A 17 -17.21 12.51 42.87
CA ASN A 17 -17.16 13.98 42.75
C ASN A 17 -15.78 14.58 43.06
N SER A 18 -14.74 13.75 43.21
CA SER A 18 -13.42 14.20 43.65
C SER A 18 -12.57 14.68 42.48
N THR A 19 -11.91 15.82 42.64
CA THR A 19 -10.97 16.39 41.66
C THR A 19 -9.55 15.84 41.80
N GLU A 20 -9.22 15.16 42.89
CA GLU A 20 -7.89 14.59 43.16
C GLU A 20 -7.92 13.05 43.10
N LEU A 21 -6.91 12.49 42.42
CA LEU A 21 -6.78 11.05 42.23
C LEU A 21 -5.87 10.46 43.31
N SER A 22 -6.44 9.72 44.27
CA SER A 22 -5.64 8.93 45.21
C SER A 22 -5.02 7.70 44.52
N ILE A 23 -3.96 7.15 45.10
CA ILE A 23 -3.30 5.95 44.57
C ILE A 23 -4.28 4.77 44.49
N GLU A 24 -5.17 4.62 45.46
CA GLU A 24 -6.17 3.55 45.51
C GLU A 24 -7.19 3.69 44.37
N LYS A 25 -7.60 4.92 44.03
CA LYS A 25 -8.44 5.16 42.84
C LYS A 25 -7.67 4.91 41.55
N ALA A 26 -6.41 5.35 41.47
CA ALA A 26 -5.56 5.10 40.31
C ALA A 26 -5.39 3.59 40.05
N ARG A 27 -5.16 2.78 41.10
CA ARG A 27 -5.08 1.31 40.98
C ARG A 27 -6.34 0.72 40.37
N LYS A 28 -7.53 1.15 40.82
CA LYS A 28 -8.80 0.69 40.26
C LYS A 28 -8.97 1.10 38.79
N ILE A 29 -8.67 2.35 38.44
CA ILE A 29 -8.73 2.81 37.04
C ILE A 29 -7.81 1.99 36.14
N VAL A 30 -6.57 1.72 36.58
CA VAL A 30 -5.61 0.91 35.81
C VAL A 30 -6.13 -0.53 35.64
N GLN A 31 -6.74 -1.12 36.68
CA GLN A 31 -7.37 -2.43 36.60
C GLN A 31 -8.51 -2.43 35.58
N SER A 32 -9.48 -1.52 35.67
CA SER A 32 -10.63 -1.44 34.75
C SER A 32 -10.19 -1.20 33.30
N LEU A 33 -9.14 -0.39 33.08
CA LEU A 33 -8.54 -0.19 31.75
C LEU A 33 -7.98 -1.51 31.20
N ASN A 34 -7.23 -2.25 32.00
CA ASN A 34 -6.67 -3.53 31.60
C ASN A 34 -7.77 -4.55 31.29
N GLU A 35 -8.82 -4.60 32.11
CA GLU A 35 -9.95 -5.50 31.90
C GLU A 35 -10.69 -5.18 30.60
N PHE A 36 -11.05 -3.91 30.39
CA PHE A 36 -11.77 -3.48 29.19
C PHE A 36 -10.97 -3.66 27.89
N LEU A 37 -9.67 -3.38 27.91
CA LEU A 37 -8.83 -3.42 26.71
C LEU A 37 -8.19 -4.79 26.42
N TYR A 38 -7.92 -5.60 27.44
CA TYR A 38 -7.01 -6.75 27.30
C TYR A 38 -7.40 -8.02 28.07
N ALA A 39 -8.50 -8.05 28.84
CA ALA A 39 -8.90 -9.25 29.57
C ALA A 39 -10.04 -10.00 28.89
N ARG A 40 -9.85 -11.31 28.73
CA ARG A 40 -10.88 -12.25 28.29
C ARG A 40 -11.55 -12.93 29.48
N TYR A 41 -12.79 -13.37 29.30
CA TYR A 41 -13.55 -14.15 30.28
C TYR A 41 -14.41 -15.22 29.57
N PRO A 42 -14.87 -16.27 30.27
CA PRO A 42 -15.77 -17.27 29.70
C PRO A 42 -17.02 -16.61 29.09
N ASP A 43 -17.48 -17.09 27.94
CA ASP A 43 -18.67 -16.58 27.24
C ASP A 43 -18.57 -15.13 26.73
N ILE A 44 -17.34 -14.59 26.57
CA ILE A 44 -17.13 -13.27 25.95
C ILE A 44 -17.66 -13.20 24.51
N GLY A 45 -17.87 -14.33 23.85
CA GLY A 45 -18.37 -14.43 22.48
C GLY A 45 -17.25 -14.48 21.44
N THR A 46 -17.64 -14.60 20.19
CA THR A 46 -16.73 -14.82 19.07
C THR A 46 -16.90 -13.80 17.96
N THR A 47 -15.87 -13.74 17.12
CA THR A 47 -15.86 -13.00 15.88
C THR A 47 -15.30 -13.83 14.74
N ASN A 48 -15.64 -13.47 13.50
CA ASN A 48 -15.23 -14.18 12.30
C ASN A 48 -14.33 -13.30 11.44
N VAL A 49 -13.06 -13.68 11.31
CA VAL A 49 -12.05 -12.95 10.55
C VAL A 49 -11.25 -13.96 9.73
N LEU A 50 -10.98 -13.68 8.46
CA LEU A 50 -10.21 -14.57 7.56
C LEU A 50 -10.75 -16.02 7.51
N ASP A 51 -12.06 -16.18 7.40
CA ASP A 51 -12.77 -17.48 7.35
C ASP A 51 -12.58 -18.37 8.58
N ALA A 52 -12.15 -17.78 9.71
CA ALA A 52 -11.99 -18.47 10.98
C ALA A 52 -12.72 -17.73 12.11
N ALA A 53 -13.27 -18.52 13.04
CA ALA A 53 -13.87 -18.00 14.27
C ALA A 53 -12.80 -17.85 15.36
N TYR A 54 -12.79 -16.70 16.02
CA TYR A 54 -11.92 -16.38 17.14
C TYR A 54 -12.73 -15.88 18.32
N ASP A 55 -12.30 -16.18 19.53
CA ASP A 55 -12.82 -15.50 20.72
C ASP A 55 -12.40 -14.03 20.70
N TYR A 56 -13.25 -13.14 21.20
CA TYR A 56 -12.83 -11.76 21.46
C TYR A 56 -11.72 -11.72 22.52
N ILE A 57 -10.82 -10.74 22.39
CA ILE A 57 -9.77 -10.49 23.38
C ILE A 57 -10.34 -9.78 24.61
N SER A 58 -11.28 -8.85 24.42
CA SER A 58 -11.88 -8.06 25.49
C SER A 58 -13.19 -7.39 25.03
N ASP A 59 -13.91 -6.76 25.97
CA ASP A 59 -15.14 -6.03 25.67
C ASP A 59 -14.93 -4.83 24.74
N PHE A 60 -13.74 -4.20 24.76
CA PHE A 60 -13.40 -3.18 23.77
C PHE A 60 -13.51 -3.72 22.35
N HIS A 61 -13.05 -4.95 22.09
CA HIS A 61 -13.03 -5.50 20.74
C HIS A 61 -14.43 -5.82 20.23
N LYS A 62 -15.34 -6.25 21.13
CA LYS A 62 -16.78 -6.40 20.83
C LYS A 62 -17.41 -5.07 20.45
N TYR A 63 -17.11 -4.04 21.24
CA TYR A 63 -17.58 -2.69 20.98
C TYR A 63 -17.02 -2.15 19.65
N TRP A 64 -15.73 -2.36 19.42
CA TRP A 64 -15.03 -1.89 18.24
C TRP A 64 -15.61 -2.50 16.97
N GLU A 65 -15.77 -3.82 16.88
CA GLU A 65 -16.39 -4.50 15.73
C GLU A 65 -17.77 -3.91 15.38
N ARG A 66 -18.57 -3.57 16.40
CA ARG A 66 -19.93 -3.05 16.19
C ARG A 66 -19.98 -1.58 15.77
N HIS A 67 -18.95 -0.80 16.10
CA HIS A 67 -19.04 0.66 16.06
C HIS A 67 -17.90 1.36 15.31
N TYR A 68 -16.89 0.64 14.83
CA TYR A 68 -15.73 1.25 14.19
C TYR A 68 -16.10 2.11 12.97
N LYS A 69 -17.11 1.71 12.18
CA LYS A 69 -17.55 2.49 11.00
C LYS A 69 -18.14 3.83 11.40
N GLU A 70 -19.01 3.86 12.40
CA GLU A 70 -19.65 5.09 12.89
C GLU A 70 -18.64 5.99 13.61
N ILE A 71 -17.72 5.41 14.37
CA ILE A 71 -16.69 6.16 15.10
C ILE A 71 -15.69 6.79 14.13
N LEU A 72 -15.18 6.01 13.16
CA LEU A 72 -14.25 6.51 12.16
C LEU A 72 -14.95 7.45 11.19
N ASN A 73 -16.20 7.16 10.83
CA ASN A 73 -17.04 7.93 9.91
C ASN A 73 -16.22 8.37 8.69
N VAL A 74 -15.69 7.36 7.98
CA VAL A 74 -14.82 7.58 6.83
C VAL A 74 -15.64 8.18 5.70
N ARG A 75 -15.19 9.32 5.16
CA ARG A 75 -15.87 10.06 4.09
C ARG A 75 -14.91 10.34 2.95
N ILE A 76 -15.46 10.31 1.73
CA ILE A 76 -14.77 10.76 0.52
C ILE A 76 -15.12 12.24 0.34
N ASP A 77 -14.11 13.08 0.14
CA ASP A 77 -14.29 14.52 -0.01
C ASP A 77 -14.15 14.92 -1.48
N ASP A 78 -15.27 15.14 -2.16
CA ASP A 78 -15.33 15.46 -3.59
C ASP A 78 -14.51 16.72 -3.96
N SER A 79 -14.47 17.74 -3.09
CA SER A 79 -13.69 18.96 -3.36
C SER A 79 -12.20 18.68 -3.38
N ASN A 80 -11.70 17.85 -2.46
CA ASN A 80 -10.31 17.40 -2.49
C ASN A 80 -10.07 16.40 -3.63
N CYS A 81 -11.03 15.54 -3.95
CA CYS A 81 -10.91 14.64 -5.10
C CYS A 81 -10.71 15.44 -6.40
N GLU A 82 -11.47 16.52 -6.58
CA GLU A 82 -11.34 17.43 -7.72
C GLU A 82 -9.95 18.09 -7.78
N LYS A 83 -9.44 18.61 -6.65
CA LYS A 83 -8.09 19.21 -6.60
C LYS A 83 -6.99 18.19 -6.90
N VAL A 84 -7.14 16.95 -6.45
CA VAL A 84 -6.20 15.86 -6.76
C VAL A 84 -6.31 15.47 -8.23
N ALA A 85 -7.51 15.42 -8.80
CA ALA A 85 -7.73 15.17 -10.23
C ALA A 85 -7.04 16.24 -11.10
N ASP A 86 -7.21 17.53 -10.76
CA ASP A 86 -6.53 18.63 -11.46
C ASP A 86 -5.00 18.51 -11.35
N ALA A 87 -4.47 18.15 -10.17
CA ALA A 87 -3.03 17.95 -9.99
C ALA A 87 -2.49 16.74 -10.79
N LEU A 88 -3.25 15.66 -10.89
CA LEU A 88 -2.91 14.50 -11.72
C LEU A 88 -2.94 14.84 -13.21
N HIS A 89 -3.93 15.63 -13.65
CA HIS A 89 -4.02 16.12 -15.02
C HIS A 89 -2.79 16.96 -15.41
N LEU A 90 -2.31 17.85 -14.53
CA LEU A 90 -1.08 18.62 -14.77
C LEU A 90 0.15 17.72 -14.92
N VAL A 91 0.24 16.64 -14.13
CA VAL A 91 1.30 15.62 -14.29
C VAL A 91 1.15 14.90 -15.64
N PHE A 92 -0.07 14.56 -16.03
CA PHE A 92 -0.36 13.92 -17.30
C PHE A 92 0.10 14.79 -18.46
N GLN A 93 -0.27 16.07 -18.50
CA GLN A 93 0.14 17.01 -19.55
C GLN A 93 1.66 17.17 -19.58
N LYS A 94 2.30 17.34 -18.41
CA LYS A 94 3.75 17.53 -18.32
C LYS A 94 4.55 16.33 -18.83
N THR A 95 4.03 15.12 -18.63
CA THR A 95 4.71 13.87 -18.98
C THR A 95 4.12 13.18 -20.20
N ASN A 96 3.15 13.80 -20.88
CA ASN A 96 2.37 13.18 -21.94
C ASN A 96 1.82 11.78 -21.57
N GLY A 97 1.35 11.65 -20.32
CA GLY A 97 0.84 10.40 -19.74
C GLY A 97 1.90 9.40 -19.26
N HIS A 98 3.18 9.60 -19.58
CA HIS A 98 4.26 8.64 -19.25
C HIS A 98 4.43 8.40 -17.74
N ALA A 99 4.00 9.35 -16.90
CA ALA A 99 4.01 9.17 -15.44
C ALA A 99 3.17 8.00 -14.94
N PHE A 100 2.15 7.58 -15.71
CA PHE A 100 1.17 6.57 -15.32
C PHE A 100 1.36 5.23 -16.04
N SER A 101 2.18 5.19 -17.08
CA SER A 101 2.36 4.04 -17.95
C SER A 101 3.68 3.32 -17.66
N GLN A 102 4.04 3.06 -16.39
CA GLN A 102 5.30 2.37 -16.12
C GLN A 102 5.26 0.97 -16.74
N VAL A 103 5.94 0.83 -17.88
CA VAL A 103 6.16 -0.44 -18.56
C VAL A 103 7.49 -1.00 -18.05
N TRP A 104 7.48 -2.25 -17.60
CA TRP A 104 8.72 -2.98 -17.31
C TRP A 104 9.21 -3.69 -18.58
N ASP A 105 10.51 -3.93 -18.67
CA ASP A 105 11.15 -4.51 -19.85
C ASP A 105 10.70 -5.98 -20.04
N THR A 106 10.11 -6.29 -21.21
CA THR A 106 9.72 -7.66 -21.58
C THR A 106 10.90 -8.55 -21.94
N CYS A 107 12.11 -8.00 -21.91
CA CYS A 107 13.38 -8.67 -22.20
C CYS A 107 13.37 -9.36 -23.57
N GLY A 108 12.68 -8.74 -24.54
CA GLY A 108 12.56 -9.26 -25.91
C GLY A 108 11.66 -10.48 -26.09
N LEU A 109 10.94 -10.92 -25.05
CA LEU A 109 9.95 -11.99 -25.19
C LEU A 109 8.73 -11.53 -26.01
N ARG A 110 8.11 -12.47 -26.74
CA ARG A 110 6.88 -12.20 -27.49
C ARG A 110 5.70 -12.00 -26.53
N PRO A 111 4.66 -11.24 -26.91
CA PRO A 111 3.49 -11.00 -26.06
C PRO A 111 2.88 -12.27 -25.45
N GLU A 112 2.80 -13.35 -26.23
CA GLU A 112 2.25 -14.63 -25.79
C GLU A 112 3.09 -15.27 -24.68
N ASP A 113 4.42 -15.22 -24.84
CA ASP A 113 5.38 -15.76 -23.89
C ASP A 113 5.37 -14.94 -22.59
N VAL A 114 5.32 -13.60 -22.70
CA VAL A 114 5.18 -12.71 -21.55
C VAL A 114 3.90 -13.02 -20.77
N CYS A 115 2.77 -13.19 -21.47
CA CYS A 115 1.50 -13.52 -20.84
C CYS A 115 1.58 -14.86 -20.09
N ARG A 116 2.15 -15.89 -20.71
CA ARG A 116 2.35 -17.22 -20.11
C ARG A 116 3.21 -17.16 -18.86
N VAL A 117 4.39 -16.54 -18.94
CA VAL A 117 5.30 -16.39 -17.79
C VAL A 117 4.61 -15.62 -16.67
N ARG A 118 3.94 -14.50 -16.97
CA ARG A 118 3.27 -13.67 -15.95
C ARG A 118 2.10 -14.40 -15.29
N LEU A 119 1.27 -15.11 -16.06
CA LEU A 119 0.12 -15.82 -15.51
C LEU A 119 0.54 -16.87 -14.48
N PHE A 120 1.60 -17.64 -14.76
CA PHE A 120 2.05 -18.70 -13.86
C PHE A 120 2.94 -18.22 -12.70
N THR A 121 3.46 -16.99 -12.75
CA THR A 121 4.39 -16.48 -11.73
C THR A 121 3.81 -15.36 -10.86
N ALA A 122 2.79 -14.63 -11.31
CA ALA A 122 2.25 -13.49 -10.55
C ALA A 122 1.67 -13.91 -9.20
N ASN A 123 1.02 -15.08 -9.13
CA ASN A 123 0.52 -15.71 -7.89
C ASN A 123 1.63 -16.37 -7.05
N GLN A 124 2.83 -16.60 -7.61
CA GLN A 124 3.99 -17.14 -6.91
C GLN A 124 4.88 -16.05 -6.30
N ASP A 125 4.73 -14.80 -6.69
CA ASP A 125 5.59 -13.73 -6.19
C ASP A 125 5.07 -13.16 -4.86
N PHE A 126 5.49 -13.74 -3.75
CA PHE A 126 5.20 -13.19 -2.42
C PHE A 126 6.15 -12.02 -2.17
N ARG A 127 5.60 -10.81 -1.96
CA ARG A 127 6.29 -9.54 -1.65
C ARG A 127 7.00 -8.81 -2.81
N GLY A 128 6.80 -9.17 -4.07
CA GLY A 128 7.39 -8.40 -5.19
C GLY A 128 8.90 -8.66 -5.33
N SER A 129 9.32 -9.88 -5.02
CA SER A 129 10.70 -10.26 -4.76
C SER A 129 11.53 -10.54 -6.02
N ARG A 130 10.88 -10.79 -7.16
CA ARG A 130 11.58 -11.18 -8.39
C ARG A 130 11.38 -10.20 -9.52
N ALA A 131 12.49 -9.89 -10.20
CA ALA A 131 12.46 -9.13 -11.43
C ALA A 131 11.94 -10.01 -12.58
N PHE A 132 11.14 -9.44 -13.48
CA PHE A 132 10.68 -10.18 -14.65
C PHE A 132 11.84 -10.70 -15.51
N SER A 133 12.97 -9.98 -15.55
CA SER A 133 14.18 -10.39 -16.27
C SER A 133 14.68 -11.77 -15.86
N GLU A 134 14.64 -12.11 -14.56
CA GLU A 134 15.04 -13.43 -14.05
C GLU A 134 14.08 -14.52 -14.55
N LEU A 135 12.78 -14.24 -14.57
CA LEU A 135 11.77 -15.18 -15.08
C LEU A 135 11.88 -15.37 -16.60
N ALA A 136 12.21 -14.28 -17.31
CA ALA A 136 12.43 -14.33 -18.75
C ALA A 136 13.70 -15.11 -19.12
N GLU A 137 14.73 -15.10 -18.28
CA GLU A 137 15.91 -15.96 -18.44
C GLU A 137 15.55 -17.44 -18.28
N ILE A 138 14.83 -17.80 -17.22
CA ILE A 138 14.35 -19.19 -17.01
C ILE A 138 13.53 -19.67 -18.21
N PHE A 139 12.61 -18.83 -18.71
CA PHE A 139 11.82 -19.17 -19.90
C PHE A 139 12.67 -19.35 -21.17
N ARG A 140 13.72 -18.54 -21.36
CA ARG A 140 14.62 -18.69 -22.52
C ARG A 140 15.48 -19.95 -22.44
N ASP A 141 15.83 -20.37 -21.23
CA ASP A 141 16.65 -21.55 -21.02
C ASP A 141 15.83 -22.84 -21.24
N ASP A 142 14.58 -22.90 -20.75
CA ASP A 142 13.63 -23.98 -21.01
C ASP A 142 12.18 -23.46 -20.95
N ASP A 143 11.56 -23.25 -22.11
CA ASP A 143 10.18 -22.75 -22.22
C ASP A 143 9.15 -23.80 -21.74
N THR A 144 9.50 -25.09 -21.78
CA THR A 144 8.62 -26.18 -21.37
C THR A 144 8.30 -26.14 -19.88
N ILE A 145 9.13 -25.46 -19.06
CA ILE A 145 8.85 -25.21 -17.63
C ILE A 145 7.45 -24.59 -17.44
N PHE A 146 7.02 -23.76 -18.41
CA PHE A 146 5.74 -23.05 -18.34
C PHE A 146 4.61 -23.73 -19.13
N ASP A 147 4.77 -25.00 -19.50
CA ASP A 147 3.73 -25.82 -20.10
C ASP A 147 2.69 -26.27 -19.06
N GLU A 148 1.41 -26.13 -19.39
CA GLU A 148 0.30 -26.45 -18.48
C GLU A 148 0.34 -27.92 -18.03
N ASP A 149 0.59 -28.85 -18.97
CA ASP A 149 0.57 -30.28 -18.67
C ASP A 149 1.80 -30.69 -17.83
N LYS A 150 2.95 -30.03 -18.04
CA LYS A 150 4.14 -30.18 -17.17
C LYS A 150 3.85 -29.67 -15.77
N ILE A 151 3.28 -28.47 -15.61
CA ILE A 151 2.95 -27.88 -14.30
C ILE A 151 1.91 -28.73 -13.56
N ILE A 152 0.88 -29.23 -14.25
CA ILE A 152 -0.15 -30.09 -13.64
C ILE A 152 0.46 -31.41 -13.15
N ARG A 153 1.37 -32.01 -13.92
CA ARG A 153 2.01 -33.29 -13.58
C ARG A 153 3.03 -33.16 -12.45
N ASP A 154 3.77 -32.05 -12.41
CA ASP A 154 4.84 -31.82 -11.44
C ASP A 154 4.89 -30.34 -10.98
N PRO A 155 3.94 -29.91 -10.14
CA PRO A 155 3.90 -28.54 -9.64
C PRO A 155 5.10 -28.23 -8.73
N ALA A 156 5.63 -29.23 -8.00
CA ALA A 156 6.82 -29.08 -7.17
C ALA A 156 8.07 -28.82 -8.02
N GLY A 157 8.23 -29.56 -9.13
CA GLY A 157 9.26 -29.31 -10.13
C GLY A 157 9.22 -27.89 -10.68
N PHE A 158 8.02 -27.38 -11.02
CA PHE A 158 7.86 -25.98 -11.44
C PHE A 158 8.33 -24.97 -10.39
N ILE A 159 7.96 -25.16 -9.11
CA ILE A 159 8.44 -24.28 -8.01
C ILE A 159 9.97 -24.36 -7.88
N ASN A 160 10.55 -25.54 -8.07
CA ASN A 160 11.98 -25.75 -8.00
C ASN A 160 12.75 -25.12 -9.18
N ASP A 161 12.22 -25.24 -10.40
CA ASP A 161 12.79 -24.65 -11.60
C ASP A 161 12.75 -23.11 -11.52
N LEU A 162 11.72 -22.56 -10.86
CA LEU A 162 11.69 -21.15 -10.51
C LEU A 162 12.67 -20.77 -9.39
N GLY A 163 13.33 -21.72 -8.73
CA GLY A 163 14.22 -21.47 -7.58
C GLY A 163 13.48 -21.00 -6.33
N LEU A 164 12.23 -21.41 -6.15
CA LEU A 164 11.36 -20.97 -5.05
C LEU A 164 11.30 -21.99 -3.89
N SER A 165 11.95 -23.15 -4.02
CA SER A 165 11.93 -24.26 -3.05
C SER A 165 12.42 -23.90 -1.65
N ASP A 166 13.33 -22.92 -1.51
CA ASP A 166 13.89 -22.54 -0.21
C ASP A 166 13.05 -21.45 0.50
N LEU A 167 11.95 -21.01 -0.12
CA LEU A 167 11.08 -19.98 0.44
C LEU A 167 9.97 -20.60 1.32
N SER A 168 9.42 -19.79 2.22
CA SER A 168 8.27 -20.24 3.02
C SER A 168 7.02 -20.45 2.16
N GLN A 169 6.10 -21.29 2.66
CA GLN A 169 4.79 -21.61 2.07
C GLN A 169 4.81 -22.45 0.77
N ASN A 170 5.77 -23.37 0.61
CA ASN A 170 5.87 -24.25 -0.57
C ASN A 170 4.58 -25.02 -0.88
N ASP A 171 3.95 -25.65 0.10
CA ASP A 171 2.69 -26.40 -0.11
C ASP A 171 1.59 -25.54 -0.76
N LYS A 172 1.54 -24.24 -0.42
CA LYS A 172 0.59 -23.30 -1.03
C LYS A 172 0.99 -22.94 -2.45
N ARG A 173 2.29 -22.73 -2.72
CA ARG A 173 2.84 -22.39 -4.03
C ARG A 173 2.57 -23.49 -5.06
N GLU A 174 2.81 -24.73 -4.67
CA GLU A 174 2.50 -25.91 -5.49
C GLU A 174 1.00 -25.98 -5.82
N THR A 175 0.15 -25.80 -4.81
CA THR A 175 -1.31 -25.74 -5.01
C THR A 175 -1.69 -24.61 -5.97
N TYR A 176 -1.10 -23.42 -5.81
CA TYR A 176 -1.37 -22.25 -6.65
C TYR A 176 -0.98 -22.51 -8.11
N ALA A 177 0.18 -23.13 -8.35
CA ALA A 177 0.67 -23.47 -9.69
C ALA A 177 -0.24 -24.49 -10.36
N LEU A 178 -0.58 -25.58 -9.66
CA LEU A 178 -1.50 -26.61 -10.15
C LEU A 178 -2.85 -26.00 -10.53
N LYS A 179 -3.48 -25.24 -9.61
CA LYS A 179 -4.85 -24.74 -9.79
C LYS A 179 -4.96 -23.75 -10.94
N ILE A 180 -3.96 -22.88 -11.13
CA ILE A 180 -4.00 -21.95 -12.27
C ILE A 180 -3.74 -22.67 -13.61
N ALA A 181 -2.88 -23.69 -13.64
CA ALA A 181 -2.66 -24.49 -14.85
C ALA A 181 -3.92 -25.29 -15.23
N GLU A 182 -4.60 -25.90 -14.25
CA GLU A 182 -5.91 -26.54 -14.45
C GLU A 182 -6.95 -25.54 -14.97
N PHE A 183 -6.97 -24.31 -14.47
CA PHE A 183 -7.90 -23.26 -14.89
C PHE A 183 -7.75 -22.90 -16.38
N VAL A 184 -6.50 -22.81 -16.87
CA VAL A 184 -6.19 -22.58 -18.28
C VAL A 184 -6.56 -23.81 -19.10
N LYS A 185 -6.10 -25.00 -18.68
CA LYS A 185 -6.33 -26.27 -19.39
C LYS A 185 -7.81 -26.58 -19.56
N ALA A 186 -8.64 -26.32 -18.55
CA ALA A 186 -10.08 -26.55 -18.59
C ALA A 186 -10.81 -25.73 -19.68
N ARG A 187 -10.20 -24.65 -20.16
CA ARG A 187 -10.74 -23.80 -21.24
C ARG A 187 -10.18 -24.16 -22.62
N ASN A 188 -9.22 -25.07 -22.69
CA ASN A 188 -8.58 -25.52 -23.93
C ASN A 188 -8.03 -24.37 -24.79
N VAL A 189 -7.38 -23.40 -24.13
CA VAL A 189 -6.74 -22.22 -24.73
C VAL A 189 -5.36 -22.02 -24.14
N SER A 190 -4.50 -21.26 -24.81
CA SER A 190 -3.25 -20.78 -24.22
C SER A 190 -3.50 -19.65 -23.20
N PRO A 191 -2.51 -19.33 -22.34
CA PRO A 191 -2.61 -18.21 -21.39
C PRO A 191 -2.91 -16.87 -22.08
N TYR A 192 -2.37 -16.67 -23.29
CA TYR A 192 -2.60 -15.46 -24.08
C TYR A 192 -4.03 -15.38 -24.61
N GLU A 193 -4.57 -16.49 -25.09
CA GLU A 193 -5.93 -16.58 -25.64
C GLU A 193 -7.02 -16.59 -24.56
N LEU A 194 -6.65 -16.77 -23.29
CA LEU A 194 -7.57 -16.84 -22.16
C LEU A 194 -8.57 -15.67 -22.11
N ILE A 195 -8.14 -14.46 -22.48
CA ILE A 195 -8.97 -13.26 -22.52
C ILE A 195 -10.15 -13.37 -23.52
N SER A 196 -9.97 -14.16 -24.58
CA SER A 196 -11.03 -14.38 -25.59
C SER A 196 -12.21 -15.18 -25.04
N CYS A 197 -11.97 -16.09 -24.08
CA CYS A 197 -13.03 -16.81 -23.36
C CYS A 197 -13.95 -15.88 -22.55
N PHE A 198 -13.52 -14.64 -22.33
CA PHE A 198 -14.25 -13.61 -21.61
C PHE A 198 -14.64 -12.44 -22.53
N ASN A 199 -14.79 -12.67 -23.84
CA ASN A 199 -15.17 -11.64 -24.82
C ASN A 199 -14.26 -10.40 -24.80
N ASN A 200 -12.97 -10.61 -24.56
CA ASN A 200 -11.97 -9.56 -24.35
C ASN A 200 -12.29 -8.59 -23.19
N ASN A 201 -13.13 -9.02 -22.23
CA ASN A 201 -13.43 -8.27 -21.03
C ASN A 201 -12.43 -8.61 -19.91
N VAL A 202 -11.54 -7.68 -19.61
CA VAL A 202 -10.49 -7.88 -18.59
C VAL A 202 -11.05 -7.93 -17.18
N TYR A 203 -12.19 -7.28 -16.91
CA TYR A 203 -12.85 -7.34 -15.61
C TYR A 203 -13.43 -8.73 -15.33
N ASP A 204 -14.03 -9.35 -16.35
CA ASP A 204 -14.60 -10.69 -16.22
C ASP A 204 -13.50 -11.75 -16.05
N LEU A 205 -12.40 -11.64 -16.81
CA LEU A 205 -11.22 -12.49 -16.62
C LEU A 205 -10.64 -12.30 -15.21
N ARG A 206 -10.47 -11.06 -14.77
CA ARG A 206 -9.96 -10.73 -13.43
C ARG A 206 -10.79 -11.37 -12.32
N ASN A 207 -12.12 -11.32 -12.42
CA ASN A 207 -13.00 -11.95 -11.44
C ASN A 207 -12.97 -13.48 -11.54
N ALA A 208 -12.82 -14.05 -12.74
CA ALA A 208 -12.67 -15.48 -12.92
C ALA A 208 -11.37 -16.02 -12.31
N LEU A 209 -10.27 -15.26 -12.40
CA LEU A 209 -9.01 -15.58 -11.72
C LEU A 209 -9.16 -15.58 -10.20
N ILE A 210 -9.83 -14.56 -9.65
CA ILE A 210 -10.06 -14.44 -8.20
C ILE A 210 -10.95 -15.57 -7.66
N ASN A 211 -11.97 -15.93 -8.42
CA ASN A 211 -12.89 -17.00 -8.06
C ASN A 211 -12.30 -18.40 -8.30
N CYS A 212 -11.11 -18.49 -8.90
CA CYS A 212 -10.38 -19.75 -9.01
C CYS A 212 -9.78 -20.12 -7.63
N VAL A 213 -10.56 -20.90 -6.87
CA VAL A 213 -10.23 -21.32 -5.51
C VAL A 213 -8.83 -21.94 -5.46
N SER A 214 -8.03 -21.49 -4.49
CA SER A 214 -6.66 -21.95 -4.27
C SER A 214 -5.69 -21.74 -5.44
N SER A 215 -5.99 -20.82 -6.36
CA SER A 215 -5.02 -20.40 -7.41
C SER A 215 -4.01 -19.35 -6.93
N GLY A 216 -4.22 -18.76 -5.74
CA GLY A 216 -3.38 -17.66 -5.24
C GLY A 216 -3.63 -16.29 -5.88
N TYR A 217 -4.58 -16.19 -6.83
CA TYR A 217 -5.02 -14.90 -7.36
C TYR A 217 -6.00 -14.23 -6.41
N GLY A 218 -5.52 -13.34 -5.54
CA GLY A 218 -6.35 -12.36 -4.85
C GLY A 218 -6.54 -11.07 -5.68
N ASN A 219 -7.38 -10.14 -5.20
CA ASN A 219 -7.64 -8.83 -5.85
C ASN A 219 -6.35 -8.19 -6.40
N LYS A 220 -5.36 -7.95 -5.53
CA LYS A 220 -4.09 -7.32 -5.89
C LYS A 220 -3.34 -8.04 -7.02
N LYS A 221 -3.29 -9.38 -7.00
CA LYS A 221 -2.52 -10.16 -7.99
C LYS A 221 -3.23 -10.22 -9.33
N ALA A 222 -4.55 -10.37 -9.32
CA ALA A 222 -5.35 -10.35 -10.53
C ALA A 222 -5.33 -8.96 -11.19
N ASP A 223 -5.48 -7.89 -10.39
CA ASP A 223 -5.41 -6.51 -10.87
C ASP A 223 -4.05 -6.20 -11.51
N MET A 224 -2.95 -6.60 -10.84
CA MET A 224 -1.60 -6.44 -11.40
C MET A 224 -1.44 -7.20 -12.71
N PHE A 225 -1.88 -8.46 -12.79
CA PHE A 225 -1.75 -9.27 -13.99
C PHE A 225 -2.51 -8.66 -15.19
N VAL A 226 -3.80 -8.36 -15.03
CA VAL A 226 -4.61 -7.82 -16.14
C VAL A 226 -4.14 -6.42 -16.55
N ARG A 227 -3.73 -5.58 -15.58
CA ARG A 227 -3.14 -4.27 -15.87
C ARG A 227 -1.88 -4.41 -16.69
N ASP A 228 -0.96 -5.29 -16.29
CA ASP A 228 0.30 -5.50 -17.00
C ASP A 228 0.02 -5.90 -18.46
N MET A 229 -0.94 -6.81 -18.72
CA MET A 229 -1.28 -7.24 -20.08
C MET A 229 -1.81 -6.11 -20.96
N VAL A 230 -2.57 -5.17 -20.40
CA VAL A 230 -3.09 -4.00 -21.13
C VAL A 230 -2.00 -2.95 -21.33
N VAL A 231 -1.24 -2.62 -20.28
CA VAL A 231 -0.19 -1.58 -20.31
C VAL A 231 0.98 -1.97 -21.22
N LEU A 232 1.31 -3.25 -21.30
CA LEU A 232 2.32 -3.79 -22.21
C LEU A 232 1.83 -3.91 -23.65
N ASN A 233 0.57 -3.54 -23.94
CA ASN A 233 -0.10 -3.78 -25.23
C ASN A 233 -0.05 -5.25 -25.67
N ILE A 234 -0.05 -6.19 -24.71
CA ILE A 234 -0.12 -7.64 -25.00
C ILE A 234 -1.55 -7.97 -25.44
N TRP A 235 -2.53 -7.52 -24.67
CA TRP A 235 -3.93 -7.59 -25.08
C TRP A 235 -4.37 -6.23 -25.64
N THR A 236 -4.90 -6.26 -26.86
CA THR A 236 -5.41 -5.08 -27.57
C THR A 236 -6.93 -5.18 -27.71
N ASN A 237 -7.60 -4.03 -27.85
CA ASN A 237 -9.06 -3.96 -28.00
C ASN A 237 -9.85 -4.61 -26.85
N VAL A 238 -9.36 -4.45 -25.63
CA VAL A 238 -10.04 -4.94 -24.43
C VAL A 238 -11.18 -4.02 -23.99
N VAL A 239 -12.14 -4.57 -23.27
CA VAL A 239 -13.24 -3.82 -22.61
C VAL A 239 -13.24 -4.08 -21.11
N GLY A 240 -13.91 -3.22 -20.33
CA GLY A 240 -14.04 -3.39 -18.88
C GLY A 240 -12.80 -2.99 -18.07
N PHE A 241 -11.77 -2.43 -18.71
CA PHE A 241 -10.54 -2.04 -18.02
C PHE A 241 -10.77 -0.87 -17.05
N GLU A 242 -11.72 0.02 -17.35
CA GLU A 242 -12.18 1.13 -16.51
C GLU A 242 -12.78 0.67 -15.16
N LYS A 243 -13.14 -0.61 -15.06
CA LYS A 243 -13.69 -1.21 -13.83
C LYS A 243 -12.61 -1.67 -12.86
N ILE A 244 -11.33 -1.68 -13.25
CA ILE A 244 -10.23 -2.07 -12.36
C ILE A 244 -9.80 -0.87 -11.51
N ASP A 245 -9.97 -0.98 -10.20
CA ASP A 245 -9.64 0.07 -9.22
C ASP A 245 -8.12 0.23 -8.99
N VAL A 246 -7.75 1.35 -8.37
CA VAL A 246 -6.41 1.49 -7.76
C VAL A 246 -6.27 0.42 -6.68
N ALA A 247 -5.23 -0.40 -6.80
CA ALA A 247 -4.90 -1.40 -5.79
C ALA A 247 -4.64 -0.70 -4.45
N SER A 248 -5.39 -1.09 -3.42
CA SER A 248 -5.24 -0.49 -2.11
C SER A 248 -4.00 -1.04 -1.40
N ASP A 249 -3.19 -0.13 -0.86
CA ASP A 249 -1.96 -0.39 -0.14
C ASP A 249 -1.74 0.68 0.95
N VAL A 250 -0.92 0.37 1.95
CA VAL A 250 -0.52 1.30 3.00
C VAL A 250 -0.05 2.67 2.43
N ASN A 251 0.64 2.68 1.29
CA ASN A 251 1.08 3.94 0.68
C ASN A 251 -0.02 4.69 -0.06
N THR A 252 -0.98 4.02 -0.71
CA THR A 252 -2.12 4.69 -1.35
C THR A 252 -3.05 5.28 -0.29
N ILE A 253 -3.32 4.55 0.79
CA ILE A 253 -4.10 5.02 1.94
C ILE A 253 -3.42 6.25 2.57
N LYS A 254 -2.10 6.20 2.75
CA LYS A 254 -1.31 7.34 3.27
C LYS A 254 -1.51 8.60 2.42
N VAL A 255 -1.43 8.46 1.11
CA VAL A 255 -1.62 9.61 0.20
C VAL A 255 -3.07 10.09 0.26
N ALA A 256 -4.04 9.18 0.29
CA ALA A 256 -5.46 9.52 0.37
C ALA A 256 -5.81 10.33 1.63
N LEU A 257 -5.28 9.92 2.79
CA LEU A 257 -5.45 10.63 4.06
C LEU A 257 -4.80 12.01 4.05
N LYS A 258 -3.56 12.12 3.56
CA LYS A 258 -2.80 13.38 3.57
C LYS A 258 -3.35 14.42 2.60
N THR A 259 -3.84 13.97 1.45
CA THR A 259 -4.53 14.83 0.47
C THR A 259 -5.96 15.16 0.92
N GLY A 260 -6.49 14.45 1.91
CA GLY A 260 -7.84 14.66 2.41
C GLY A 260 -8.93 14.23 1.43
N VAL A 261 -8.62 13.46 0.38
CA VAL A 261 -9.66 12.78 -0.43
C VAL A 261 -10.38 11.73 0.41
N LEU A 262 -9.68 11.19 1.40
CA LEU A 262 -10.24 10.35 2.44
C LEU A 262 -10.13 11.08 3.79
N LYS A 263 -11.26 11.27 4.48
CA LYS A 263 -11.35 11.93 5.78
C LYS A 263 -11.95 10.99 6.81
N THR A 264 -11.50 11.11 8.06
CA THR A 264 -12.03 10.39 9.21
C THR A 264 -12.38 11.39 10.32
N SER A 265 -13.39 11.08 11.13
CA SER A 265 -13.79 11.92 12.28
C SER A 265 -12.72 11.97 13.37
N ILE A 266 -11.93 10.90 13.50
CA ILE A 266 -10.80 10.80 14.42
C ILE A 266 -9.59 10.25 13.68
N PRO A 267 -8.35 10.52 14.14
CA PRO A 267 -7.18 9.79 13.66
C PRO A 267 -7.39 8.28 13.85
N LEU A 268 -6.87 7.49 12.91
CA LEU A 268 -6.97 6.03 12.96
C LEU A 268 -6.37 5.49 14.26
N VAL A 269 -7.06 4.53 14.88
CA VAL A 269 -6.57 3.88 16.09
C VAL A 269 -5.34 3.03 15.79
N SER A 270 -4.49 2.81 16.79
CA SER A 270 -3.37 1.89 16.67
C SER A 270 -3.88 0.48 16.39
N SER A 271 -3.11 -0.30 15.65
CA SER A 271 -3.46 -1.68 15.33
C SER A 271 -3.60 -2.60 16.55
N PHE A 272 -3.08 -2.21 17.73
CA PHE A 272 -3.32 -2.91 19.00
C PHE A 272 -4.79 -2.91 19.42
N LEU A 273 -5.52 -1.86 19.03
CA LEU A 273 -6.96 -1.76 19.26
C LEU A 273 -7.72 -2.42 18.10
N ASP A 274 -7.18 -2.36 16.88
CA ASP A 274 -7.76 -2.98 15.69
C ASP A 274 -7.14 -4.35 15.36
N ILE A 275 -6.96 -5.23 16.36
CA ILE A 275 -6.24 -6.49 16.18
C ILE A 275 -6.92 -7.44 15.17
N PHE A 276 -8.23 -7.33 15.04
CA PHE A 276 -9.06 -8.08 14.09
C PHE A 276 -9.17 -7.40 12.72
N CYS A 277 -8.43 -6.32 12.48
CA CYS A 277 -8.33 -5.62 11.19
C CYS A 277 -9.65 -5.05 10.65
N TYR A 278 -10.60 -4.67 11.50
CA TYR A 278 -11.87 -4.05 11.07
C TYR A 278 -11.67 -2.67 10.46
N GLN A 279 -10.90 -1.81 11.14
CA GLN A 279 -10.51 -0.52 10.57
C GLN A 279 -9.65 -0.74 9.34
N TYR A 280 -8.69 -1.66 9.37
CA TYR A 280 -7.85 -1.92 8.20
C TYR A 280 -8.69 -2.27 6.97
N GLY A 281 -9.60 -3.26 7.08
CA GLY A 281 -10.46 -3.69 5.97
C GLY A 281 -11.39 -2.58 5.46
N TYR A 282 -11.94 -1.76 6.36
CA TYR A 282 -12.80 -0.66 5.95
C TYR A 282 -12.04 0.50 5.32
N MET A 283 -10.83 0.80 5.80
CA MET A 283 -9.95 1.77 5.17
C MET A 283 -9.48 1.30 3.78
N ASP A 284 -9.27 0.00 3.61
CA ASP A 284 -8.92 -0.62 2.33
C ASP A 284 -10.05 -0.42 1.28
N GLU A 285 -11.28 -0.76 1.66
CA GLU A 285 -12.49 -0.57 0.84
C GLU A 285 -12.70 0.91 0.48
N MET A 286 -12.63 1.79 1.47
CA MET A 286 -12.90 3.22 1.26
C MET A 286 -11.79 3.91 0.49
N ASN A 287 -10.55 3.44 0.59
CA ASN A 287 -9.43 3.96 -0.21
C ASN A 287 -9.60 3.64 -1.69
N ALA A 288 -10.00 2.41 -2.05
CA ALA A 288 -10.31 2.07 -3.45
C ALA A 288 -11.41 2.99 -4.02
N LYS A 289 -12.50 3.18 -3.27
CA LYS A 289 -13.59 4.10 -3.66
C LYS A 289 -13.13 5.55 -3.80
N ALA A 290 -12.27 6.04 -2.91
CA ALA A 290 -11.77 7.42 -2.97
C ALA A 290 -10.94 7.67 -4.23
N TRP A 291 -10.05 6.74 -4.60
CA TRP A 291 -9.27 6.87 -5.82
C TRP A 291 -10.11 6.67 -7.09
N ARG A 292 -11.11 5.78 -7.07
CA ARG A 292 -12.10 5.73 -8.14
C ARG A 292 -12.78 7.07 -8.34
N ARG A 293 -13.22 7.71 -7.25
CA ARG A 293 -13.88 9.02 -7.32
C ARG A 293 -12.98 10.11 -7.90
N VAL A 294 -11.69 10.10 -7.54
CA VAL A 294 -10.68 10.99 -8.16
C VAL A 294 -10.60 10.76 -9.67
N TRP A 295 -10.54 9.51 -10.11
CA TRP A 295 -10.47 9.17 -11.53
C TRP A 295 -11.75 9.54 -12.29
N GLU A 296 -12.93 9.30 -11.71
CA GLU A 296 -14.21 9.68 -12.32
C GLU A 296 -14.27 11.19 -12.57
N ILE A 297 -13.93 12.01 -11.57
CA ILE A 297 -13.89 13.46 -11.71
C ILE A 297 -12.84 13.90 -12.74
N TRP A 298 -11.66 13.27 -12.75
CA TRP A 298 -10.63 13.56 -13.74
C TRP A 298 -11.14 13.25 -15.16
N ASN A 299 -11.69 12.05 -15.38
CA ASN A 299 -12.20 11.62 -16.67
C ASN A 299 -13.39 12.47 -17.15
N GLU A 300 -14.27 12.90 -16.25
CA GLU A 300 -15.38 13.81 -16.56
C GLU A 300 -14.88 15.20 -17.00
N LYS A 301 -13.88 15.76 -16.31
CA LYS A 301 -13.31 17.07 -16.62
C LYS A 301 -12.42 17.08 -17.87
N PHE A 302 -11.62 16.03 -18.04
CA PHE A 302 -10.56 15.95 -19.05
C PHE A 302 -10.58 14.59 -19.78
N PRO A 303 -11.66 14.26 -20.51
CA PRO A 303 -11.89 12.91 -21.06
C PRO A 303 -10.82 12.43 -22.06
N THR A 304 -10.13 13.36 -22.73
CA THR A 304 -9.06 13.03 -23.69
C THR A 304 -7.66 13.09 -23.07
N GLU A 305 -7.53 13.61 -21.85
CA GLU A 305 -6.27 13.82 -21.13
C GLU A 305 -6.35 13.20 -19.73
N CYS A 306 -6.88 11.98 -19.69
CA CYS A 306 -7.04 11.13 -18.51
C CYS A 306 -6.54 9.71 -18.83
N VAL A 307 -6.14 8.98 -17.80
CA VAL A 307 -5.82 7.57 -17.92
C VAL A 307 -7.08 6.75 -18.17
N GLN A 308 -6.99 5.71 -19.01
CA GLN A 308 -8.13 4.87 -19.40
C GLN A 308 -8.78 4.07 -18.25
N SER A 309 -8.10 3.93 -17.11
CA SER A 309 -8.57 3.16 -15.96
C SER A 309 -7.98 3.70 -14.66
N PRO A 310 -8.73 3.68 -13.54
CA PRO A 310 -8.21 4.13 -12.26
C PRO A 310 -6.96 3.35 -11.84
N CYS A 311 -6.86 2.06 -12.16
CA CYS A 311 -5.70 1.24 -11.78
C CYS A 311 -4.35 1.74 -12.33
N LEU A 312 -4.35 2.58 -13.37
CA LEU A 312 -3.13 3.19 -13.92
C LEU A 312 -2.56 4.31 -13.03
N MET A 313 -3.38 4.88 -12.14
CA MET A 313 -2.89 5.83 -11.14
C MET A 313 -2.05 5.15 -10.06
N ASP A 314 -2.21 3.83 -9.87
CA ASP A 314 -1.58 3.05 -8.80
C ASP A 314 -0.07 3.29 -8.74
N TYR A 315 0.65 3.08 -9.85
CA TYR A 315 2.10 3.27 -9.87
C TYR A 315 2.52 4.65 -9.38
N PHE A 316 1.89 5.70 -9.92
CA PHE A 316 2.25 7.06 -9.58
C PHE A 316 1.92 7.38 -8.11
N VAL A 317 0.73 7.00 -7.65
CA VAL A 317 0.28 7.26 -6.27
C VAL A 317 1.07 6.44 -5.25
N TYR A 318 1.23 5.13 -5.46
CA TYR A 318 1.93 4.21 -4.57
C TYR A 318 3.45 4.42 -4.58
N GLU A 319 4.09 4.31 -5.75
CA GLU A 319 5.55 4.23 -5.86
C GLU A 319 6.18 5.62 -5.92
N VAL A 320 5.66 6.52 -6.74
CA VAL A 320 6.24 7.86 -6.90
C VAL A 320 5.89 8.74 -5.69
N ILE A 321 4.60 8.99 -5.47
CA ILE A 321 4.17 9.87 -4.39
C ILE A 321 4.37 9.18 -3.04
N GLY A 322 3.78 8.01 -2.85
CA GLY A 322 3.76 7.31 -1.57
C GLY A 322 5.13 6.93 -1.04
N LYS A 323 5.99 6.28 -1.86
CA LYS A 323 7.29 5.77 -1.42
C LYS A 323 8.47 6.70 -1.65
N GLN A 324 8.41 7.61 -2.63
CA GLN A 324 9.55 8.47 -2.96
C GLN A 324 9.38 9.88 -2.45
N PHE A 325 8.20 10.50 -2.59
CA PHE A 325 8.00 11.91 -2.21
C PHE A 325 7.47 12.05 -0.77
N CYS A 326 6.58 11.16 -0.34
CA CYS A 326 5.93 11.18 0.97
C CYS A 326 6.72 10.38 2.02
N LYS A 327 8.01 10.73 2.17
CA LYS A 327 8.92 10.17 3.18
C LYS A 327 9.90 11.24 3.68
N GLU A 328 10.49 11.01 4.85
CA GLU A 328 11.52 11.88 5.41
C GLU A 328 12.88 11.67 4.72
N SER A 329 13.02 12.18 3.50
CA SER A 329 14.21 12.05 2.66
C SER A 329 15.13 13.27 2.67
N LEU A 330 14.66 14.43 3.15
CA LEU A 330 15.50 15.62 3.28
C LEU A 330 16.18 15.64 4.65
N ALA A 331 17.48 15.40 4.67
CA ALA A 331 18.29 15.38 5.88
C ALA A 331 18.84 16.79 6.18
N VAL A 332 18.65 17.25 7.42
CA VAL A 332 19.17 18.52 7.92
C VAL A 332 20.44 18.26 8.72
N TYR A 333 21.54 18.87 8.30
CA TYR A 333 22.86 18.71 8.87
C TYR A 333 23.32 19.97 9.59
N LYS A 334 24.09 19.78 10.66
CA LYS A 334 24.88 20.82 11.31
C LYS A 334 26.35 20.43 11.31
N CYS A 335 27.24 21.38 11.02
CA CYS A 335 28.68 21.16 11.13
C CYS A 335 29.06 20.95 12.60
N ASP A 336 29.96 20.00 12.86
CA ASP A 336 30.34 19.67 14.23
C ASP A 336 31.31 20.71 14.83
N THR A 337 31.96 21.50 13.98
CA THR A 337 32.97 22.50 14.39
C THR A 337 32.46 23.94 14.29
N TYR A 338 31.65 24.25 13.27
CA TYR A 338 31.14 25.59 13.00
C TYR A 338 29.62 25.62 13.07
N ASP A 339 29.01 26.79 13.29
CA ASP A 339 27.54 26.93 13.37
C ASP A 339 26.85 26.97 11.99
N HIS A 340 27.33 26.14 11.08
CA HIS A 340 26.80 26.01 9.73
C HIS A 340 25.72 24.94 9.70
N SER A 341 24.59 25.25 9.05
CA SER A 341 23.54 24.27 8.77
C SER A 341 23.31 24.16 7.27
N PHE A 342 23.09 22.94 6.78
CA PHE A 342 22.78 22.69 5.38
C PHE A 342 21.88 21.45 5.23
N LYS A 343 21.33 21.26 4.03
CA LYS A 343 20.42 20.15 3.73
C LYS A 343 20.99 19.23 2.66
N TRP A 344 20.64 17.96 2.74
CA TRP A 344 21.09 16.94 1.79
C TRP A 344 20.03 15.87 1.55
N HIS A 345 20.08 15.24 0.38
CA HIS A 345 19.12 14.23 -0.06
C HIS A 345 19.31 12.84 0.57
N SER A 346 20.30 12.68 1.47
CA SER A 346 20.57 11.43 2.17
C SER A 346 21.22 11.68 3.52
N ALA A 347 21.07 10.71 4.42
CA ALA A 347 21.61 10.77 5.78
C ALA A 347 23.00 10.09 5.93
N ARG A 348 23.70 9.86 4.81
CA ARG A 348 24.93 9.07 4.76
C ARG A 348 26.20 9.90 4.63
N ILE A 349 26.09 11.22 4.52
CA ILE A 349 27.26 12.08 4.43
C ILE A 349 27.79 12.37 5.84
N SER A 350 29.10 12.36 5.98
CA SER A 350 29.81 12.78 7.20
C SER A 350 30.55 14.10 7.01
N THR A 351 30.77 14.54 5.76
CA THR A 351 31.51 15.76 5.44
C THR A 351 30.61 17.01 5.47
N CYS A 352 31.10 18.09 6.09
CA CYS A 352 30.44 19.39 6.00
C CYS A 352 30.57 19.97 4.58
N ARG A 353 29.45 20.08 3.86
CA ARG A 353 29.43 20.58 2.48
C ARG A 353 29.79 22.06 2.37
N ILE A 354 29.48 22.86 3.38
CA ILE A 354 29.82 24.29 3.41
C ILE A 354 31.34 24.46 3.56
N CYS A 355 31.95 23.85 4.59
CA CYS A 355 33.40 23.90 4.78
C CYS A 355 34.16 23.36 3.55
N HIS A 356 33.71 22.23 3.00
CA HIS A 356 34.32 21.66 1.80
C HIS A 356 34.26 22.61 0.60
N LYS A 357 33.14 23.31 0.40
CA LYS A 357 32.97 24.31 -0.68
C LYS A 357 33.89 25.52 -0.51
N GLU A 358 34.24 25.87 0.73
CA GLU A 358 35.17 26.95 1.07
C GLU A 358 36.65 26.49 1.09
N GLY A 359 36.94 25.28 0.60
CA GLY A 359 38.31 24.73 0.55
C GLY A 359 38.81 24.16 1.88
N ARG A 360 37.98 24.17 2.94
CA ARG A 360 38.31 23.62 4.26
C ARG A 360 38.01 22.12 4.30
N LYS A 361 39.07 21.29 4.28
CA LYS A 361 38.97 19.82 4.31
C LYS A 361 38.98 19.28 5.74
N GLY A 362 38.45 18.07 5.93
CA GLY A 362 38.48 17.35 7.21
C GLY A 362 37.35 17.67 8.19
N PHE A 363 36.50 18.65 7.90
CA PHE A 363 35.38 19.02 8.76
C PHE A 363 34.16 18.13 8.56
N THR A 364 33.58 17.67 9.67
CA THR A 364 32.43 16.78 9.68
C THR A 364 31.11 17.50 9.95
N ALA A 365 30.00 16.83 9.65
CA ALA A 365 28.66 17.28 9.96
C ALA A 365 27.77 16.12 10.38
N THR A 366 26.92 16.39 11.37
CA THR A 366 25.97 15.43 11.93
C THR A 366 24.56 15.72 11.41
N CYS A 367 23.84 14.65 11.04
CA CYS A 367 22.42 14.74 10.69
C CYS A 367 21.60 14.95 11.96
N ILE A 368 20.96 16.12 12.12
CA ILE A 368 20.14 16.44 13.28
C ILE A 368 18.75 15.83 13.16
N LYS A 369 18.14 15.96 11.98
CA LYS A 369 16.78 15.47 11.73
C LYS A 369 16.57 15.20 10.26
N LYS A 370 15.50 14.46 9.96
CA LYS A 370 14.97 14.31 8.61
C LYS A 370 13.58 14.94 8.56
N VAL A 371 13.23 15.49 7.41
CA VAL A 371 11.92 16.09 7.17
C VAL A 371 11.38 15.61 5.82
N MET A 372 10.06 15.65 5.67
CA MET A 372 9.44 15.42 4.37
C MET A 372 9.78 16.59 3.43
N PRO A 373 10.14 16.33 2.16
CA PRO A 373 10.48 17.38 1.20
C PRO A 373 9.39 18.45 1.04
N CYS A 374 8.12 18.06 1.06
CA CYS A 374 6.99 19.00 0.90
C CYS A 374 6.78 19.94 2.11
N CYS A 375 7.46 19.71 3.23
CA CYS A 375 7.39 20.54 4.44
C CYS A 375 8.54 21.54 4.55
N ASP A 376 9.41 21.62 3.53
CA ASP A 376 10.61 22.45 3.57
C ASP A 376 10.82 23.13 2.21
N PRO A 377 11.17 24.44 2.16
CA PRO A 377 11.44 25.15 0.90
C PRO A 377 12.53 24.51 0.03
N ASP A 378 13.51 23.84 0.65
CA ASP A 378 14.60 23.16 -0.05
C ASP A 378 14.26 21.69 -0.39
N GLY A 379 12.97 21.34 -0.38
CA GLY A 379 12.47 20.00 -0.71
C GLY A 379 12.97 19.45 -2.05
N ALA A 380 13.19 20.33 -3.03
CA ALA A 380 13.71 19.99 -4.35
C ALA A 380 15.04 19.22 -4.29
N ILE A 381 15.89 19.49 -3.28
CA ILE A 381 17.16 18.77 -3.08
C ILE A 381 16.92 17.25 -3.00
N ALA A 382 15.87 16.83 -2.29
CA ALA A 382 15.54 15.42 -2.12
C ALA A 382 14.71 14.86 -3.27
N ILE A 383 13.74 15.64 -3.81
CA ILE A 383 12.85 15.19 -4.88
C ILE A 383 13.62 14.93 -6.18
N LEU A 384 14.54 15.83 -6.56
CA LEU A 384 15.38 15.68 -7.75
C LEU A 384 16.30 14.46 -7.71
N GLN A 385 16.57 13.93 -6.51
CA GLN A 385 17.40 12.75 -6.27
C GLN A 385 16.58 11.48 -6.07
N SER A 386 15.26 11.54 -6.26
CA SER A 386 14.40 10.36 -6.24
C SER A 386 14.64 9.48 -7.47
N LYS A 387 14.46 8.17 -7.33
CA LYS A 387 14.68 7.19 -8.42
C LYS A 387 13.81 7.50 -9.65
N TYR A 388 12.59 7.97 -9.43
CA TYR A 388 11.67 8.35 -10.48
C TYR A 388 12.16 9.60 -11.22
N VAL A 389 12.41 10.71 -10.51
CA VAL A 389 12.80 11.98 -11.15
C VAL A 389 14.16 11.90 -11.84
N LEU A 390 15.09 11.08 -11.35
CA LEU A 390 16.38 10.85 -12.00
C LEU A 390 16.25 10.20 -13.39
N LYS A 391 15.19 9.42 -13.64
CA LYS A 391 14.93 8.76 -14.92
C LYS A 391 14.18 9.63 -15.92
N LEU A 392 13.62 10.75 -15.47
CA LEU A 392 12.82 11.63 -16.32
C LEU A 392 13.71 12.51 -17.21
N PRO A 393 13.27 12.80 -18.45
CA PRO A 393 13.82 13.88 -19.26
C PRO A 393 13.84 15.21 -18.51
N GLN A 394 14.78 16.10 -18.85
CA GLN A 394 15.02 17.33 -18.09
C GLN A 394 13.78 18.24 -18.01
N ASN A 395 12.95 18.29 -19.06
CA ASN A 395 11.70 19.06 -19.13
C ASN A 395 10.56 18.43 -18.30
N GLU A 396 10.65 17.14 -17.97
CA GLU A 396 9.63 16.42 -17.21
C GLU A 396 9.95 16.33 -15.72
N LYS A 397 11.17 16.67 -15.31
CA LYS A 397 11.59 16.62 -13.91
C LYS A 397 10.67 17.45 -13.02
N MET A 398 10.36 16.87 -11.86
CA MET A 398 9.55 17.48 -10.81
C MET A 398 10.47 17.94 -9.69
N GLU A 399 10.28 19.17 -9.22
CA GLU A 399 11.02 19.72 -8.07
C GLU A 399 10.20 19.67 -6.78
N GLU A 400 8.88 19.52 -6.91
CA GLU A 400 7.96 19.39 -5.78
C GLU A 400 6.97 18.24 -5.98
N CYS A 401 6.31 17.84 -4.88
CA CYS A 401 5.21 16.91 -4.94
C CYS A 401 3.97 17.58 -5.55
N PRO A 402 3.32 17.00 -6.57
CA PRO A 402 2.14 17.60 -7.21
C PRO A 402 0.97 17.81 -6.25
N PHE A 403 0.90 17.04 -5.16
CA PHE A 403 -0.16 17.17 -4.16
C PHE A 403 0.19 18.11 -3.00
N LYS A 404 1.33 18.81 -3.03
CA LYS A 404 1.80 19.66 -1.93
C LYS A 404 0.72 20.67 -1.49
N ASN A 405 0.14 21.38 -2.45
CA ASN A 405 -0.85 22.43 -2.19
C ASN A 405 -2.18 21.85 -1.66
N VAL A 406 -2.60 20.70 -2.17
CA VAL A 406 -3.80 20.00 -1.67
C VAL A 406 -3.59 19.59 -0.21
N CYS A 407 -2.44 18.99 0.10
CA CYS A 407 -2.07 18.60 1.46
C CYS A 407 -1.96 19.79 2.43
N ASP A 408 -1.43 20.94 1.97
CA ASP A 408 -1.34 22.18 2.77
C ASP A 408 -2.73 22.66 3.21
N SER A 409 -3.72 22.60 2.30
CA SER A 409 -5.07 23.07 2.59
C SER A 409 -5.86 22.19 3.60
N ASN A 410 -5.42 20.96 3.83
CA ASN A 410 -6.15 19.97 4.63
C ASN A 410 -5.61 19.78 6.05
N ASN A 411 -4.44 20.33 6.38
CA ASN A 411 -3.76 20.15 7.66
C ASN A 411 -3.65 18.66 8.11
N ALA A 412 -3.59 17.74 7.15
CA ALA A 412 -3.63 16.28 7.37
C ALA A 412 -2.28 15.59 7.08
N ARG A 413 -1.21 16.37 6.87
CA ARG A 413 0.12 15.88 6.43
C ARG A 413 0.76 14.86 7.37
N ASN A 414 0.39 14.91 8.65
CA ASN A 414 0.89 14.04 9.70
C ASN A 414 0.13 12.70 9.80
N LEU A 415 -1.07 12.59 9.21
CA LEU A 415 -1.86 11.37 9.26
C LEU A 415 -1.14 10.18 8.64
N GLN A 416 -1.28 9.02 9.28
CA GLN A 416 -0.67 7.76 8.84
C GLN A 416 -1.73 6.71 8.53
N PRO A 417 -1.45 5.82 7.56
CA PRO A 417 -2.32 4.70 7.23
C PRO A 417 -2.35 3.67 8.38
N PRO A 418 -3.38 2.81 8.47
CA PRO A 418 -3.38 1.73 9.45
C PRO A 418 -2.28 0.71 9.10
N LYS A 419 -1.74 0.05 10.12
CA LYS A 419 -0.83 -1.09 9.94
C LYS A 419 -1.52 -2.36 10.43
N SER A 420 -1.40 -3.47 9.70
CA SER A 420 -1.93 -4.75 10.16
C SER A 420 -1.03 -5.34 11.27
N ILE A 421 -1.62 -5.81 12.38
CA ILE A 421 -0.95 -6.79 13.25
C ILE A 421 -1.20 -8.16 12.65
N SER A 422 -0.14 -8.86 12.25
CA SER A 422 -0.17 -10.31 12.08
C SER A 422 0.41 -10.95 13.35
N ILE A 423 0.10 -12.19 13.64
CA ILE A 423 0.75 -12.97 14.71
C ILE A 423 1.97 -13.77 14.20
N LEU A 424 2.33 -13.65 12.92
CA LEU A 424 3.23 -14.58 12.21
C LEU A 424 4.50 -13.99 11.58
N GLY A 425 4.86 -12.74 11.82
CA GLY A 425 6.12 -12.22 11.30
C GLY A 425 6.94 -11.38 12.28
N GLN A 426 7.87 -10.61 11.72
CA GLN A 426 9.02 -10.05 12.40
C GLN A 426 9.15 -8.56 12.06
N THR A 427 8.63 -7.67 12.91
CA THR A 427 9.18 -6.31 13.07
C THR A 427 9.32 -5.92 14.55
N GLY A 428 10.24 -4.99 14.81
CA GLY A 428 10.59 -4.57 16.16
C GLY A 428 9.57 -3.62 16.80
N TRP A 429 9.56 -3.61 18.13
CA TRP A 429 8.66 -2.80 18.99
C TRP A 429 8.58 -1.31 18.61
N THR A 430 9.65 -0.73 18.06
CA THR A 430 9.74 0.70 17.75
C THR A 430 8.88 1.16 16.57
N THR A 431 8.51 0.27 15.64
CA THR A 431 7.63 0.63 14.51
C THR A 431 6.15 0.64 14.86
N ALA A 432 5.80 0.19 16.07
CA ALA A 432 4.44 0.14 16.58
C ALA A 432 3.94 1.45 17.20
N TYR A 433 4.86 2.33 17.57
CA TYR A 433 4.51 3.63 18.14
C TYR A 433 3.83 4.53 17.11
N SER A 434 2.80 5.24 17.54
CA SER A 434 2.20 6.35 16.80
C SER A 434 2.26 7.61 17.65
N ASN A 435 2.61 8.74 17.02
CA ASN A 435 2.58 10.03 17.70
C ASN A 435 1.14 10.46 17.93
N LYS A 436 0.87 11.13 19.06
CA LYS A 436 -0.45 11.67 19.40
C LYS A 436 -0.99 12.50 18.23
N GLY A 437 -2.23 12.20 17.81
CA GLY A 437 -2.91 12.91 16.72
C GLY A 437 -2.52 12.50 15.29
N CYS A 438 -1.57 11.58 15.10
CA CYS A 438 -1.18 11.10 13.76
C CYS A 438 -1.93 9.82 13.33
N GLY A 439 -2.31 8.97 14.30
CA GLY A 439 -2.92 7.66 14.05
C GLY A 439 -1.98 6.65 13.37
N GLY A 440 -2.48 5.47 13.01
CA GLY A 440 -1.82 4.57 12.04
C GLY A 440 -0.53 3.84 12.50
N GLY A 441 -0.40 3.54 13.79
CA GLY A 441 0.69 2.72 14.34
C GLY A 441 0.41 1.21 14.31
N GLY A 442 1.45 0.39 14.52
CA GLY A 442 1.29 -1.05 14.70
C GLY A 442 2.53 -1.91 14.63
N LEU A 443 2.54 -3.03 15.36
CA LEU A 443 3.49 -4.12 15.17
C LEU A 443 3.10 -4.80 13.86
N MET A 444 3.92 -4.72 12.83
CA MET A 444 3.80 -5.66 11.71
C MET A 444 4.58 -6.89 12.13
N ALA A 445 3.91 -7.99 12.43
CA ALA A 445 4.61 -9.24 12.42
C ALA A 445 4.81 -9.60 10.92
#